data_AF-A0A4R4Z2F0-F1
#
_entry.id   AF-A0A4R4Z2F0-F1
#
_cell.length_a   1.000
_cell.length_b   1.000
_cell.length_c   1.000
_cell.angle_alpha   90.00
_cell.angle_beta   90.00
_cell.angle_gamma   90.00
#
_symmetry.space_group_name_H-M   'P 1'
#
loop_
_entity.id
_entity.type
_entity.pdbx_description
1 polymer ?
#
loop_
_entity_poly.entity_id
_entity_poly.type
_entity_poly.pdbx_seq_one_letter_code
_entity_poly.pdbx_strand_id
1 'polypeptide(L)'
;MTETATGVQVRELKELADLEAVYQLFHSIWRPDPHNPPVTTDLLRAMSKAGSYVGGAYDNGQLVGACVGFFGAPSELTLHSHVAGVSREARGRSVGFALKLHQREWALERGLTAIEWTFDPLIRRNAYFNLIKLGARPTQYLQNFYGQMRDEINGADESDRLLVRWQLDEPVGGIELPAATIALGRGDDGRPVRTELPTTGPVAIAVPNDVEALRATDFAAAKEWRLAVRDVLGGLLADGGRVTGFDRTGWYVVEREGMA
;
A
#
# COMPACT_ATOMS: atom_id res chain seq x y z
N MET A 1 20.03 4.80 -14.23
CA MET A 1 20.24 6.22 -14.63
C MET A 1 19.40 7.09 -13.70
N THR A 2 19.93 8.16 -13.11
CA THR A 2 19.19 8.99 -12.13
C THR A 2 18.20 9.92 -12.84
N GLU A 3 16.96 9.48 -13.05
CA GLU A 3 15.97 10.27 -13.78
C GLU A 3 15.25 11.27 -12.86
N THR A 4 15.45 12.55 -13.16
CA THR A 4 15.10 13.78 -12.45
C THR A 4 13.64 14.23 -12.67
N ALA A 5 12.67 13.32 -12.66
CA ALA A 5 11.26 13.68 -12.92
C ALA A 5 10.55 14.37 -11.72
N THR A 6 11.18 14.44 -10.55
CA THR A 6 10.55 14.92 -9.29
C THR A 6 11.39 15.93 -8.50
N GLY A 7 12.54 16.35 -9.04
CA GLY A 7 13.50 17.18 -8.32
C GLY A 7 14.18 16.47 -7.14
N VAL A 8 13.87 15.19 -6.90
CA VAL A 8 14.55 14.36 -5.90
C VAL A 8 15.51 13.38 -6.55
N GLN A 9 16.61 13.08 -5.86
CA GLN A 9 17.55 12.04 -6.22
C GLN A 9 17.24 10.78 -5.43
N VAL A 10 16.90 9.69 -6.13
CA VAL A 10 16.72 8.38 -5.49
C VAL A 10 18.00 7.56 -5.64
N ARG A 11 18.47 6.95 -4.54
CA ARG A 11 19.66 6.09 -4.51
C ARG A 11 19.54 4.97 -3.48
N GLU A 12 20.28 3.87 -3.70
CA GLU A 12 20.51 2.86 -2.66
C GLU A 12 21.30 3.43 -1.48
N LEU A 13 20.98 2.99 -0.26
CA LEU A 13 21.62 3.40 0.98
C LEU A 13 22.33 2.22 1.64
N LYS A 14 23.60 2.43 1.98
CA LYS A 14 24.49 1.40 2.53
C LYS A 14 25.24 1.87 3.77
N GLU A 15 25.54 3.16 3.85
CA GLU A 15 26.31 3.74 4.95
C GLU A 15 25.48 3.89 6.21
N LEU A 16 26.10 3.64 7.37
CA LEU A 16 25.39 3.63 8.66
C LEU A 16 24.65 4.95 8.93
N ALA A 17 25.24 6.09 8.57
CA ALA A 17 24.62 7.41 8.72
C ALA A 17 23.34 7.57 7.86
N ASP A 18 23.33 7.02 6.64
CA ASP A 18 22.14 7.03 5.77
C ASP A 18 21.03 6.17 6.38
N LEU A 19 21.38 5.01 6.94
CA LEU A 19 20.41 4.07 7.54
C LEU A 19 19.81 4.61 8.84
N GLU A 20 20.60 5.31 9.65
CA GLU A 20 20.10 6.02 10.82
C GLU A 20 19.12 7.12 10.41
N ALA A 21 19.42 7.86 9.33
CA ALA A 21 18.49 8.87 8.80
C ALA A 21 17.15 8.25 8.32
N VAL A 22 17.18 7.04 7.75
CA VAL A 22 15.95 6.29 7.39
C VAL A 22 15.13 5.95 8.63
N TYR A 23 15.77 5.45 9.69
CA TYR A 23 15.10 5.16 10.96
C TYR A 23 14.42 6.41 11.52
N GLN A 24 15.14 7.53 11.60
CA GLN A 24 14.59 8.80 12.11
C GLN A 24 13.44 9.33 11.24
N LEU A 25 13.57 9.22 9.91
CA LEU A 25 12.51 9.59 8.99
C LEU A 25 11.24 8.79 9.26
N PHE A 26 11.33 7.46 9.35
CA PHE A 26 10.17 6.61 9.62
C PHE A 26 9.57 6.88 11.00
N HIS A 27 10.41 7.07 12.02
CA HIS A 27 9.95 7.49 13.34
C HIS A 27 9.13 8.79 13.27
N SER A 28 9.57 9.79 12.49
CA SER A 28 8.83 11.05 12.32
C SER A 28 7.48 10.91 11.59
N ILE A 29 7.35 9.92 10.71
CA ILE A 29 6.15 9.70 9.88
C ILE A 29 5.06 8.97 10.68
N TRP A 30 5.41 7.86 11.34
CA TRP A 30 4.44 6.99 12.00
C TRP A 30 4.32 7.24 13.51
N ARG A 31 5.36 7.82 14.14
CA ARG A 31 5.53 7.89 15.60
C ARG A 31 5.14 6.56 16.28
N PRO A 32 5.82 5.47 15.91
CA PRO A 32 5.44 4.13 16.34
C PRO A 32 5.68 3.93 17.85
N ASP A 33 5.12 2.85 18.41
CA ASP A 33 5.56 2.34 19.70
C ASP A 33 7.09 2.13 19.68
N PRO A 34 7.85 2.69 20.64
CA PRO A 34 9.30 2.53 20.70
C PRO A 34 9.77 1.06 20.76
N HIS A 35 8.93 0.13 21.23
CA HIS A 35 9.25 -1.30 21.29
C HIS A 35 8.95 -2.03 19.98
N ASN A 36 8.27 -1.40 19.04
CA ASN A 36 7.89 -2.00 17.75
C ASN A 36 8.03 -1.01 16.59
N PRO A 37 9.25 -0.47 16.33
CA PRO A 37 9.48 0.38 15.17
C PRO A 37 9.38 -0.44 13.87
N PRO A 38 8.97 0.17 12.73
CA PRO A 38 8.87 -0.54 11.46
C PRO A 38 10.16 -1.25 11.02
N VAL A 39 11.31 -0.64 11.34
CA VAL A 39 12.68 -1.15 11.14
C VAL A 39 13.61 -0.50 12.17
N THR A 40 14.75 -1.13 12.45
CA THR A 40 15.85 -0.55 13.24
C THR A 40 17.08 -0.32 12.37
N THR A 41 17.99 0.56 12.79
CA THR A 41 19.25 0.82 12.07
C THR A 41 20.08 -0.45 11.87
N ASP A 42 20.17 -1.33 12.88
CA ASP A 42 20.87 -2.60 12.79
C ASP A 42 20.22 -3.57 11.80
N LEU A 43 18.89 -3.64 11.76
CA LEU A 43 18.17 -4.44 10.79
C LEU A 43 18.39 -3.93 9.36
N LEU A 44 18.31 -2.61 9.16
CA LEU A 44 18.60 -1.98 7.87
C LEU A 44 20.03 -2.28 7.41
N ARG A 45 21.00 -2.27 8.34
CA ARG A 45 22.39 -2.60 8.05
C ARG A 45 22.54 -4.07 7.65
N ALA A 46 21.89 -4.98 8.38
CA ALA A 46 21.88 -6.40 8.05
C ALA A 46 21.24 -6.66 6.67
N MET A 47 20.10 -6.05 6.38
CA MET A 47 19.40 -6.15 5.09
C MET A 47 20.27 -5.64 3.93
N SER A 48 20.82 -4.42 4.06
CA SER A 48 21.70 -3.84 3.04
C SER A 48 22.94 -4.72 2.80
N LYS A 49 23.54 -5.25 3.87
CA LYS A 49 24.68 -6.18 3.78
C LYS A 49 24.32 -7.52 3.12
N ALA A 50 23.11 -8.02 3.36
CA ALA A 50 22.59 -9.23 2.74
C ALA A 50 22.11 -9.04 1.29
N GLY A 51 22.27 -7.84 0.72
CA GLY A 51 21.89 -7.53 -0.66
C GLY A 51 20.41 -7.21 -0.86
N SER A 52 19.66 -6.98 0.23
CA SER A 52 18.28 -6.52 0.17
C SER A 52 18.18 -5.02 -0.13
N TYR A 53 17.01 -4.57 -0.57
CA TYR A 53 16.80 -3.20 -1.02
C TYR A 53 16.60 -2.23 0.15
N VAL A 54 17.44 -1.19 0.18
CA VAL A 54 17.22 0.01 1.00
C VAL A 54 17.48 1.22 0.11
N GLY A 55 16.42 1.97 -0.22
CA GLY A 55 16.50 3.16 -1.06
C GLY A 55 16.02 4.41 -0.33
N GLY A 56 16.65 5.55 -0.65
CA GLY A 56 16.29 6.87 -0.13
C GLY A 56 16.11 7.89 -1.24
N ALA A 57 15.15 8.80 -1.07
CA ALA A 57 14.91 9.95 -1.91
C ALA A 57 15.39 11.23 -1.21
N TYR A 58 16.26 11.97 -1.87
CA TYR A 58 16.86 13.19 -1.35
C TYR A 58 16.41 14.43 -2.11
N ASP A 59 16.08 15.48 -1.38
CA ASP A 59 15.83 16.83 -1.91
C ASP A 59 16.85 17.79 -1.30
N ASN A 60 17.69 18.44 -2.11
CA ASN A 60 18.75 19.35 -1.64
C ASN A 60 19.61 18.77 -0.49
N GLY A 61 19.95 17.48 -0.57
CA GLY A 61 20.76 16.78 0.44
C GLY A 61 19.99 16.32 1.68
N GLN A 62 18.69 16.60 1.79
CA GLN A 62 17.85 16.11 2.87
C GLN A 62 17.08 14.84 2.46
N LEU A 63 17.08 13.82 3.31
CA LEU A 63 16.29 12.60 3.09
C LEU A 63 14.81 12.91 3.32
N VAL A 64 14.00 12.83 2.26
CA VAL A 64 12.57 13.14 2.28
C VAL A 64 11.67 11.92 2.07
N GLY A 65 12.25 10.78 1.73
CA GLY A 65 11.52 9.53 1.57
C GLY A 65 12.45 8.34 1.61
N ALA A 66 11.95 7.18 2.01
CA ALA A 66 12.69 5.93 1.98
C ALA A 66 11.78 4.74 1.69
N CYS A 67 12.37 3.69 1.12
CA CYS A 67 11.68 2.44 0.82
C CYS A 67 12.62 1.26 1.06
N VAL A 68 12.12 0.23 1.74
CA VAL A 68 12.88 -0.91 2.22
C VAL A 68 12.17 -2.19 1.80
N GLY A 69 12.92 -3.18 1.33
CA GLY A 69 12.38 -4.49 0.98
C GLY A 69 13.43 -5.60 1.04
N PHE A 70 12.96 -6.84 1.20
CA PHE A 70 13.78 -8.05 1.25
C PHE A 70 13.24 -9.11 0.31
N PHE A 71 14.08 -10.05 -0.11
CA PHE A 71 13.67 -11.13 -1.01
C PHE A 71 12.59 -12.01 -0.38
N GLY A 72 11.52 -12.28 -1.12
CA GLY A 72 10.48 -13.23 -0.74
C GLY A 72 10.84 -14.65 -1.21
N ALA A 73 10.42 -15.68 -0.49
CA ALA A 73 10.70 -17.06 -0.90
C ALA A 73 9.72 -17.55 -2.00
N PRO A 74 10.18 -18.33 -3.00
CA PRO A 74 11.59 -18.61 -3.29
C PRO A 74 12.30 -17.32 -3.76
N SER A 75 13.51 -17.07 -3.22
CA SER A 75 14.27 -15.79 -3.27
C SER A 75 14.55 -15.23 -4.66
N GLU A 76 14.24 -15.99 -5.70
CA GLU A 76 14.61 -15.70 -7.08
C GLU A 76 13.50 -15.00 -7.88
N LEU A 77 12.29 -14.86 -7.33
CA LEU A 77 11.15 -14.36 -8.12
C LEU A 77 10.50 -13.09 -7.58
N THR A 78 10.60 -12.82 -6.27
CA THR A 78 9.83 -11.72 -5.65
C THR A 78 10.64 -10.90 -4.64
N LEU A 79 10.34 -9.60 -4.58
CA LEU A 79 10.74 -8.71 -3.50
C LEU A 79 9.52 -8.42 -2.60
N HIS A 80 9.63 -8.68 -1.31
CA HIS A 80 8.70 -8.10 -0.35
C HIS A 80 9.10 -6.66 -0.04
N SER A 81 8.27 -5.70 -0.43
CA SER A 81 8.45 -4.28 -0.07
C SER A 81 7.87 -4.02 1.32
N HIS A 82 8.71 -4.17 2.35
CA HIS A 82 8.36 -4.05 3.77
C HIS A 82 7.76 -2.71 4.17
N VAL A 83 8.45 -1.60 3.87
CA VAL A 83 8.01 -0.26 4.30
C VAL A 83 8.42 0.81 3.29
N ALA A 84 7.53 1.76 3.04
CA ALA A 84 7.79 2.93 2.21
C ALA A 84 7.13 4.17 2.85
N GLY A 85 7.90 5.23 3.02
CA GLY A 85 7.46 6.45 3.69
C GLY A 85 7.99 7.69 3.01
N VAL A 86 7.19 8.75 3.00
CA VAL A 86 7.56 10.08 2.52
C VAL A 86 7.23 11.09 3.61
N SER A 87 8.14 12.02 3.88
CA SER A 87 7.97 13.08 4.86
C SER A 87 6.73 13.92 4.54
N ARG A 88 6.15 14.58 5.54
CA ARG A 88 4.91 15.37 5.35
C ARG A 88 5.16 16.53 4.37
N GLU A 89 6.33 17.14 4.44
CA GLU A 89 6.78 18.27 3.64
C GLU A 89 6.96 17.91 2.16
N ALA A 90 7.24 16.64 1.87
CA ALA A 90 7.44 16.14 0.51
C ALA A 90 6.21 15.43 -0.10
N ARG A 91 5.08 15.38 0.63
CA ARG A 91 3.82 14.81 0.11
C ARG A 91 3.33 15.58 -1.12
N GLY A 92 2.69 14.88 -2.04
CA GLY A 92 2.15 15.47 -3.27
C GLY A 92 3.20 15.75 -4.37
N ARG A 93 4.50 15.58 -4.08
CA ARG A 93 5.60 15.80 -5.05
C ARG A 93 6.03 14.53 -5.80
N SER A 94 5.17 13.51 -5.83
CA SER A 94 5.42 12.20 -6.46
C SER A 94 6.67 11.45 -5.96
N VAL A 95 7.23 11.80 -4.79
CA VAL A 95 8.40 11.13 -4.20
C VAL A 95 8.18 9.63 -3.99
N GLY A 96 7.00 9.24 -3.49
CA GLY A 96 6.64 7.83 -3.31
C GLY A 96 6.61 7.05 -4.64
N PHE A 97 6.19 7.71 -5.72
CA PHE A 97 6.20 7.12 -7.06
C PHE A 97 7.64 6.92 -7.56
N ALA A 98 8.50 7.93 -7.40
CA ALA A 98 9.92 7.83 -7.76
C ALA A 98 10.64 6.72 -6.97
N LEU A 99 10.39 6.60 -5.66
CA LEU A 99 10.92 5.50 -4.83
C LEU A 99 10.51 4.13 -5.34
N LYS A 100 9.24 3.98 -5.76
CA LYS A 100 8.70 2.72 -6.26
C LYS A 100 9.21 2.36 -7.65
N LEU A 101 9.38 3.34 -8.53
CA LEU A 101 10.02 3.12 -9.83
C LEU A 101 11.49 2.70 -9.67
N HIS A 102 12.24 3.34 -8.79
CA HIS A 102 13.61 2.93 -8.47
C HIS A 102 13.66 1.51 -7.86
N GLN A 103 12.71 1.17 -6.98
CA GLN A 103 12.59 -0.20 -6.45
C GLN A 103 12.29 -1.23 -7.56
N ARG A 104 11.46 -0.87 -8.54
CA ARG A 104 11.16 -1.70 -9.73
C ARG A 104 12.39 -1.88 -10.63
N GLU A 105 13.11 -0.81 -10.96
CA GLU A 105 14.35 -0.87 -11.76
C GLU A 105 15.37 -1.78 -11.06
N TRP A 106 15.62 -1.55 -9.78
CA TRP A 106 16.54 -2.36 -8.96
C TRP A 106 16.17 -3.85 -8.94
N ALA A 107 14.87 -4.16 -8.87
CA ALA A 107 14.38 -5.54 -8.83
C ALA A 107 14.51 -6.24 -10.19
N LEU A 108 14.17 -5.54 -11.29
CA LEU A 108 14.33 -6.04 -12.66
C LEU A 108 15.79 -6.35 -13.00
N GLU A 109 16.73 -5.48 -12.58
CA GLU A 109 18.18 -5.71 -12.75
C GLU A 109 18.68 -6.99 -12.07
N ARG A 110 17.94 -7.52 -11.10
CA ARG A 110 18.26 -8.75 -10.34
C ARG A 110 17.43 -9.96 -10.76
N GLY A 111 16.70 -9.85 -11.87
CA GLY A 111 15.89 -10.94 -12.41
C GLY A 111 14.59 -11.22 -11.66
N LEU A 112 14.19 -10.34 -10.73
CA LEU A 112 12.92 -10.47 -10.04
C LEU A 112 11.76 -10.14 -10.99
N THR A 113 10.65 -10.86 -10.82
CA THR A 113 9.47 -10.73 -11.70
C THR A 113 8.34 -9.94 -11.03
N ALA A 114 8.35 -9.84 -9.70
CA ALA A 114 7.34 -9.10 -8.96
C ALA A 114 7.84 -8.43 -7.68
N ILE A 115 7.10 -7.41 -7.25
CA ILE A 115 7.20 -6.83 -5.90
C ILE A 115 5.85 -7.01 -5.20
N GLU A 116 5.86 -7.46 -3.96
CA GLU A 116 4.67 -7.67 -3.14
C GLU A 116 4.72 -6.84 -1.86
N TRP A 117 3.58 -6.31 -1.43
CA TRP A 117 3.43 -5.62 -0.16
C TRP A 117 1.97 -5.59 0.26
N THR A 118 1.73 -5.20 1.50
CA THR A 118 0.37 -4.97 1.99
C THR A 118 0.07 -3.49 2.17
N PHE A 119 -1.19 -3.12 2.10
CA PHE A 119 -1.67 -1.81 2.55
C PHE A 119 -3.06 -1.92 3.19
N ASP A 120 -3.46 -0.91 3.96
CA ASP A 120 -4.81 -0.86 4.53
C ASP A 120 -5.87 -0.61 3.44
N PRO A 121 -6.83 -1.52 3.20
CA PRO A 121 -7.82 -1.37 2.14
C PRO A 121 -8.72 -0.13 2.31
N LEU A 122 -8.85 0.42 3.52
CA LEU A 122 -9.68 1.61 3.78
C LEU A 122 -8.95 2.93 3.47
N ILE A 123 -7.62 2.92 3.35
CA ILE A 123 -6.85 4.13 3.04
C ILE A 123 -6.92 4.40 1.53
N ARG A 124 -7.92 5.18 1.12
CA ARG A 124 -8.22 5.54 -0.28
C ARG A 124 -7.00 5.98 -1.10
N ARG A 125 -6.15 6.84 -0.52
CA ARG A 125 -4.95 7.34 -1.22
C ARG A 125 -3.95 6.23 -1.54
N ASN A 126 -3.83 5.24 -0.66
CA ASN A 126 -2.94 4.09 -0.86
C ASN A 126 -3.54 3.16 -1.91
N ALA A 127 -4.85 2.92 -1.87
CA ALA A 127 -5.55 2.14 -2.89
C ALA A 127 -5.33 2.75 -4.29
N TYR A 128 -5.59 4.05 -4.47
CA TYR A 128 -5.38 4.72 -5.74
C TYR A 128 -3.90 4.69 -6.17
N PHE A 129 -2.96 4.95 -5.26
CA PHE A 129 -1.53 4.90 -5.57
C PHE A 129 -1.09 3.50 -6.02
N ASN A 130 -1.43 2.46 -5.27
CA ASN A 130 -1.00 1.09 -5.55
C ASN A 130 -1.65 0.56 -6.85
N LEU A 131 -2.96 0.74 -7.01
CA LEU A 131 -3.71 0.09 -8.09
C LEU A 131 -3.67 0.89 -9.39
N ILE A 132 -3.76 2.23 -9.31
CA ILE A 132 -3.88 3.09 -10.49
C ILE A 132 -2.56 3.76 -10.87
N LYS A 133 -1.77 4.23 -9.90
CA LYS A 133 -0.48 4.89 -10.24
C LYS A 133 0.59 3.85 -10.56
N LEU A 134 0.69 2.77 -9.79
CA LEU A 134 1.68 1.71 -10.04
C LEU A 134 1.16 0.61 -10.97
N GLY A 135 -0.11 0.22 -10.84
CA GLY A 135 -0.67 -0.93 -11.55
C GLY A 135 -0.59 -2.24 -10.77
N ALA A 136 -0.30 -2.20 -9.46
CA ALA A 136 -0.30 -3.39 -8.62
C ALA A 136 -1.72 -3.97 -8.50
N ARG A 137 -1.83 -5.30 -8.39
CA ARG A 137 -3.11 -6.01 -8.31
C ARG A 137 -3.27 -6.65 -6.94
N PRO A 138 -4.41 -6.45 -6.26
CA PRO A 138 -4.77 -7.22 -5.09
C PRO A 138 -4.82 -8.71 -5.37
N THR A 139 -4.17 -9.50 -4.51
CA THR A 139 -4.14 -10.96 -4.60
C THR A 139 -4.81 -11.63 -3.40
N GLN A 140 -4.84 -10.96 -2.24
CA GLN A 140 -5.43 -11.53 -1.03
C GLN A 140 -5.89 -10.45 -0.05
N TYR A 141 -7.02 -10.69 0.61
CA TYR A 141 -7.43 -9.96 1.79
C TYR A 141 -6.94 -10.68 3.05
N LEU A 142 -6.19 -9.98 3.90
CA LEU A 142 -5.60 -10.50 5.12
C LEU A 142 -6.25 -9.82 6.32
N GLN A 143 -6.99 -10.59 7.11
CA GLN A 143 -7.67 -10.08 8.30
C GLN A 143 -6.69 -9.88 9.46
N ASN A 144 -6.74 -8.71 10.10
CA ASN A 144 -5.99 -8.32 11.30
C ASN A 144 -4.51 -8.77 11.27
N PHE A 145 -3.86 -8.56 10.13
CA PHE A 145 -2.61 -9.24 9.76
C PHE A 145 -1.44 -8.96 10.70
N TYR A 146 -1.37 -7.74 11.23
CA TYR A 146 -0.32 -7.29 12.15
C TYR A 146 -0.83 -7.16 13.60
N GLY A 147 -2.06 -7.58 13.90
CA GLY A 147 -2.71 -7.29 15.18
C GLY A 147 -2.89 -5.78 15.42
N GLN A 148 -2.71 -5.33 16.66
CA GLN A 148 -2.86 -3.93 17.02
C GLN A 148 -1.58 -3.13 16.67
N MET A 149 -1.69 -2.22 15.69
CA MET A 149 -0.60 -1.32 15.28
C MET A 149 -0.79 0.06 15.91
N ARG A 150 -0.27 0.26 17.12
CA ARG A 150 -0.40 1.51 17.87
C ARG A 150 0.52 2.61 17.31
N ASP A 151 0.13 3.15 16.16
CA ASP A 151 0.79 4.29 15.50
C ASP A 151 -0.26 5.36 15.11
N GLU A 152 0.21 6.55 14.71
CA GLU A 152 -0.68 7.68 14.38
C GLU A 152 -1.65 7.41 13.21
N ILE A 153 -1.36 6.43 12.35
CA ILE A 153 -2.11 6.18 11.13
C ILE A 153 -3.17 5.09 11.36
N ASN A 154 -2.80 4.02 12.05
CA ASN A 154 -3.64 2.85 12.28
C ASN A 154 -4.50 2.97 13.55
N GLY A 155 -4.04 3.71 14.57
CA GLY A 155 -4.76 3.91 15.81
C GLY A 155 -5.03 2.60 16.58
N ALA A 156 -6.26 2.40 17.04
CA ALA A 156 -6.69 1.20 17.77
C ALA A 156 -7.47 0.18 16.91
N ASP A 157 -7.57 0.42 15.60
CA ASP A 157 -8.33 -0.41 14.66
C ASP A 157 -7.60 -1.73 14.33
N GLU A 158 -8.33 -2.72 13.81
CA GLU A 158 -7.76 -3.98 13.34
C GLU A 158 -6.94 -3.75 12.06
N SER A 159 -5.80 -4.43 11.95
CA SER A 159 -4.85 -4.24 10.85
C SER A 159 -5.18 -5.10 9.63
N ASP A 160 -6.39 -4.96 9.08
CA ASP A 160 -6.67 -5.60 7.80
C ASP A 160 -5.75 -5.05 6.72
N ARG A 161 -5.33 -5.96 5.83
CA ARG A 161 -4.34 -5.71 4.81
C ARG A 161 -4.77 -6.31 3.49
N LEU A 162 -4.67 -5.52 2.43
CA LEU A 162 -4.77 -6.02 1.08
C LEU A 162 -3.36 -6.31 0.59
N LEU A 163 -3.04 -7.60 0.39
CA LEU A 163 -1.81 -8.01 -0.28
C LEU A 163 -1.94 -7.67 -1.75
N VAL A 164 -0.96 -6.93 -2.26
CA VAL A 164 -0.86 -6.61 -3.68
C VAL A 164 0.42 -7.18 -4.27
N ARG A 165 0.33 -7.54 -5.54
CA ARG A 165 1.46 -7.95 -6.37
C ARG A 165 1.59 -6.98 -7.54
N TRP A 166 2.80 -6.47 -7.73
CA TRP A 166 3.17 -5.66 -8.88
C TRP A 166 4.05 -6.50 -9.80
N GLN A 167 3.47 -6.94 -10.92
CA GLN A 167 4.23 -7.63 -11.97
C GLN A 167 5.11 -6.61 -12.69
N LEU A 168 6.41 -6.90 -12.80
CA LEU A 168 7.39 -5.91 -13.24
C LEU A 168 7.56 -5.85 -14.75
N ASP A 169 7.13 -6.88 -15.48
CA ASP A 169 7.09 -6.95 -16.94
C ASP A 169 5.82 -6.29 -17.54
N GLU A 170 4.82 -5.98 -16.72
CA GLU A 170 3.63 -5.25 -17.14
C GLU A 170 3.86 -3.72 -17.19
N PRO A 171 3.07 -2.98 -18.01
CA PRO A 171 3.09 -1.52 -18.02
C PRO A 171 2.74 -0.92 -16.65
N VAL A 172 3.38 0.21 -16.32
CA VAL A 172 3.06 0.98 -15.11
C VAL A 172 1.76 1.76 -15.33
N GLY A 173 0.81 1.60 -14.42
CA GLY A 173 -0.48 2.28 -14.45
C GLY A 173 -1.68 1.32 -14.41
N GLY A 174 -2.80 1.80 -13.88
CA GLY A 174 -4.07 1.08 -13.87
C GLY A 174 -4.84 1.20 -15.19
N ILE A 175 -5.81 0.30 -15.38
CA ILE A 175 -6.72 0.27 -16.53
C ILE A 175 -7.97 1.11 -16.23
N GLU A 176 -8.68 1.51 -17.28
CA GLU A 176 -9.97 2.19 -17.23
C GLU A 176 -11.03 1.35 -16.48
N LEU A 177 -11.87 2.01 -15.68
CA LEU A 177 -12.86 1.35 -14.83
C LEU A 177 -14.13 1.05 -15.62
N PRO A 178 -14.60 -0.21 -15.66
CA PRO A 178 -15.90 -0.51 -16.23
C PRO A 178 -17.03 0.04 -15.35
N ALA A 179 -18.22 0.17 -15.94
CA ALA A 179 -19.44 0.36 -15.15
C ALA A 179 -19.63 -0.84 -14.21
N ALA A 180 -19.99 -0.57 -12.95
CA ALA A 180 -20.11 -1.57 -11.91
C ALA A 180 -21.32 -1.29 -11.01
N THR A 181 -21.97 -2.36 -10.58
CA THR A 181 -23.13 -2.28 -9.68
C THR A 181 -22.66 -2.15 -8.23
N ILE A 182 -23.21 -1.22 -7.47
CA ILE A 182 -22.83 -1.01 -6.07
C ILE A 182 -23.19 -2.25 -5.25
N ALA A 183 -22.20 -2.81 -4.55
CA ALA A 183 -22.33 -3.89 -3.55
C ALA A 183 -22.16 -3.35 -2.12
N LEU A 184 -21.34 -2.30 -1.97
CA LEU A 184 -21.15 -1.58 -0.73
C LEU A 184 -21.07 -0.09 -1.04
N GLY A 185 -22.03 0.68 -0.56
CA GLY A 185 -22.13 2.13 -0.74
C GLY A 185 -21.80 2.92 0.53
N ARG A 186 -21.83 4.25 0.40
CA ARG A 186 -21.77 5.19 1.53
C ARG A 186 -23.19 5.72 1.77
N GLY A 187 -23.69 5.60 2.99
CA GLY A 187 -24.95 6.23 3.40
C GLY A 187 -24.79 7.75 3.60
N ASP A 188 -25.91 8.44 3.71
CA ASP A 188 -25.95 9.89 3.94
C ASP A 188 -25.31 10.30 5.28
N ASP A 189 -25.29 9.39 6.24
CA ASP A 189 -24.62 9.53 7.55
C ASP A 189 -23.12 9.19 7.50
N GLY A 190 -22.59 8.81 6.33
CA GLY A 190 -21.20 8.41 6.14
C GLY A 190 -20.88 6.98 6.57
N ARG A 191 -21.87 6.16 6.95
CA ARG A 191 -21.71 4.75 7.33
C ARG A 191 -21.79 3.83 6.09
N PRO A 192 -21.26 2.60 6.17
CA PRO A 192 -21.37 1.63 5.08
C PRO A 192 -22.81 1.16 4.89
N VAL A 193 -23.29 1.15 3.64
CA VAL A 193 -24.60 0.60 3.27
C VAL A 193 -24.40 -0.59 2.35
N ARG A 194 -24.79 -1.79 2.79
CA ARG A 194 -24.76 -2.99 1.96
C ARG A 194 -25.98 -3.02 1.05
N THR A 195 -25.74 -3.43 -0.19
CA THR A 195 -26.79 -3.75 -1.15
C THR A 195 -26.74 -5.25 -1.44
N GLU A 196 -27.79 -5.77 -2.07
CA GLU A 196 -27.75 -7.15 -2.55
C GLU A 196 -26.65 -7.31 -3.59
N LEU A 197 -25.82 -8.34 -3.43
CA LEU A 197 -24.79 -8.65 -4.42
C LEU A 197 -25.48 -9.09 -5.72
N PRO A 198 -25.23 -8.40 -6.85
CA PRO A 198 -25.82 -8.80 -8.13
C PRO A 198 -25.32 -10.19 -8.52
N THR A 199 -26.06 -10.96 -9.31
CA THR A 199 -25.59 -12.31 -9.71
C THR A 199 -24.55 -12.29 -10.82
N THR A 200 -24.49 -11.22 -11.62
CA THR A 200 -23.57 -11.08 -12.76
C THR A 200 -22.94 -9.69 -12.82
N GLY A 201 -21.84 -9.58 -13.56
CA GLY A 201 -21.16 -8.32 -13.84
C GLY A 201 -20.25 -7.80 -12.71
N PRO A 202 -19.46 -6.74 -13.00
CA PRO A 202 -18.57 -6.10 -12.04
C PRO A 202 -19.34 -5.44 -10.90
N VAL A 203 -18.73 -5.40 -9.72
CA VAL A 203 -19.29 -4.75 -8.53
C VAL A 203 -18.40 -3.65 -7.99
N ALA A 204 -19.02 -2.60 -7.47
CA ALA A 204 -18.36 -1.45 -6.86
C ALA A 204 -18.47 -1.51 -5.33
N ILE A 205 -17.34 -1.28 -4.65
CA ILE A 205 -17.23 -1.34 -3.20
C ILE A 205 -16.61 -0.02 -2.72
N ALA A 206 -17.41 0.79 -2.05
CA ALA A 206 -16.94 2.02 -1.43
C ALA A 206 -15.99 1.73 -0.26
N VAL A 207 -15.08 2.67 -0.05
CA VAL A 207 -14.37 2.90 1.22
C VAL A 207 -14.81 4.24 1.82
N PRO A 208 -14.57 4.51 3.12
CA PRO A 208 -14.84 5.83 3.68
C PRO A 208 -14.02 6.92 2.98
N ASN A 209 -14.50 8.17 3.07
CA ASN A 209 -13.79 9.31 2.49
C ASN A 209 -12.39 9.51 3.12
N ASP A 210 -12.31 9.32 4.44
CA ASP A 210 -11.08 9.44 5.21
C ASP A 210 -11.15 8.56 6.46
N VAL A 211 -10.64 7.33 6.36
CA VAL A 211 -10.59 6.40 7.51
C VAL A 211 -9.69 6.92 8.64
N GLU A 212 -8.66 7.69 8.29
CA GLU A 212 -7.68 8.20 9.27
C GLU A 212 -8.36 9.24 10.17
N ALA A 213 -9.15 10.14 9.59
CA ALA A 213 -9.97 11.08 10.33
C ALA A 213 -11.06 10.35 11.15
N LEU A 214 -11.77 9.37 10.56
CA LEU A 214 -12.81 8.62 11.25
C LEU A 214 -12.30 7.89 12.50
N ARG A 215 -11.09 7.32 12.46
CA ARG A 215 -10.49 6.68 13.64
C ARG A 215 -10.36 7.62 14.84
N ALA A 216 -10.16 8.91 14.59
CA ALA A 216 -10.05 9.93 15.62
C ALA A 216 -11.42 10.50 16.05
N THR A 217 -12.36 10.65 15.12
CA THR A 217 -13.63 11.36 15.37
C THR A 217 -14.83 10.47 15.62
N ASP A 218 -14.88 9.29 15.01
CA ASP A 218 -15.96 8.29 15.16
C ASP A 218 -15.39 6.87 14.95
N PHE A 219 -14.80 6.33 16.01
CA PHE A 219 -14.19 5.00 15.98
C PHE A 219 -15.22 3.89 15.69
N ALA A 220 -16.48 4.07 16.07
CA ALA A 220 -17.53 3.10 15.79
C ALA A 220 -17.81 3.02 14.28
N ALA A 221 -17.92 4.16 13.61
CA ALA A 221 -18.05 4.21 12.15
C ALA A 221 -16.81 3.62 11.44
N ALA A 222 -15.59 3.90 11.92
CA ALA A 222 -14.37 3.31 11.37
C ALA A 222 -14.39 1.76 11.45
N LYS A 223 -14.84 1.22 12.59
CA LYS A 223 -14.99 -0.23 12.79
C LYS A 223 -16.07 -0.84 11.90
N GLU A 224 -17.20 -0.16 11.72
CA GLU A 224 -18.26 -0.62 10.80
C GLU A 224 -17.75 -0.69 9.36
N TRP A 225 -17.01 0.32 8.90
CA TRP A 225 -16.35 0.30 7.60
C TRP A 225 -15.37 -0.86 7.45
N ARG A 226 -14.55 -1.12 8.49
CA ARG A 226 -13.61 -2.25 8.51
C ARG A 226 -14.33 -3.57 8.30
N LEU A 227 -15.39 -3.83 9.07
CA LEU A 227 -16.15 -5.06 8.98
C LEU A 227 -16.91 -5.18 7.65
N ALA A 228 -17.49 -4.08 7.17
CA ALA A 228 -18.20 -4.09 5.89
C ALA A 228 -17.28 -4.36 4.70
N VAL A 229 -16.10 -3.74 4.64
CA VAL A 229 -15.13 -4.00 3.57
C VAL A 229 -14.52 -5.39 3.71
N ARG A 230 -14.22 -5.86 4.92
CA ARG A 230 -13.77 -7.24 5.17
C ARG A 230 -14.74 -8.26 4.61
N ASP A 231 -16.02 -8.12 4.95
CA ASP A 231 -17.02 -9.09 4.53
C ASP A 231 -17.22 -9.06 3.01
N VAL A 232 -17.37 -7.87 2.42
CA VAL A 232 -17.70 -7.75 0.99
C VAL A 232 -16.47 -7.92 0.10
N LEU A 233 -15.42 -7.12 0.27
CA LEU A 233 -14.22 -7.21 -0.57
C LEU A 233 -13.44 -8.49 -0.26
N GLY A 234 -13.29 -8.83 1.01
CA GLY A 234 -12.59 -10.06 1.42
C GLY A 234 -13.33 -11.31 0.96
N GLY A 235 -14.66 -11.35 1.11
CA GLY A 235 -15.49 -12.46 0.60
C GLY A 235 -15.36 -12.63 -0.91
N LEU A 236 -15.50 -11.55 -1.67
CA LEU A 236 -15.37 -11.62 -3.14
C LEU A 236 -13.99 -12.06 -3.60
N LEU A 237 -12.91 -11.64 -2.93
CA LEU A 237 -11.55 -12.11 -3.26
C LEU A 237 -11.36 -13.59 -2.90
N ALA A 238 -11.94 -14.05 -1.80
CA ALA A 238 -11.92 -15.47 -1.43
C ALA A 238 -12.69 -16.35 -2.43
N ASP A 239 -13.75 -15.81 -3.03
CA ASP A 239 -14.57 -16.46 -4.05
C ASP A 239 -13.97 -16.36 -5.48
N GLY A 240 -12.70 -15.92 -5.61
CA GLY A 240 -12.01 -15.82 -6.90
C GLY A 240 -12.27 -14.53 -7.68
N GLY A 241 -12.97 -13.56 -7.08
CA GLY A 241 -13.10 -12.22 -7.63
C GLY A 241 -11.74 -11.52 -7.77
N ARG A 242 -11.63 -10.62 -8.75
CA ARG A 242 -10.42 -9.85 -9.04
C ARG A 242 -10.71 -8.36 -8.96
N VAL A 243 -9.92 -7.64 -8.19
CA VAL A 243 -9.95 -6.17 -8.21
C VAL A 243 -9.29 -5.68 -9.50
N THR A 244 -10.07 -5.09 -10.39
CA THR A 244 -9.60 -4.59 -11.70
C THR A 244 -9.33 -3.10 -11.70
N GLY A 245 -9.79 -2.37 -10.68
CA GLY A 245 -9.34 -1.00 -10.48
C GLY A 245 -9.91 -0.32 -9.25
N PHE A 246 -9.62 0.98 -9.16
CA PHE A 246 -10.02 1.84 -8.07
C PHE A 246 -10.35 3.25 -8.55
N ASP A 247 -11.53 3.73 -8.25
CA ASP A 247 -11.93 5.11 -8.54
C ASP A 247 -11.35 6.09 -7.51
N ARG A 248 -10.95 7.27 -7.98
CA ARG A 248 -10.34 8.32 -7.15
C ARG A 248 -11.27 8.81 -6.03
N THR A 249 -12.58 8.71 -6.19
CA THR A 249 -13.54 9.07 -5.14
C THR A 249 -13.66 7.99 -4.05
N GLY A 250 -13.09 6.80 -4.25
CA GLY A 250 -12.93 5.76 -3.23
C GLY A 250 -13.78 4.51 -3.46
N TRP A 251 -13.68 3.92 -4.65
CA TRP A 251 -14.42 2.71 -5.00
C TRP A 251 -13.51 1.66 -5.60
N TYR A 252 -13.44 0.47 -4.99
CA TYR A 252 -12.89 -0.70 -5.68
C TYR A 252 -13.89 -1.19 -6.72
N VAL A 253 -13.37 -1.64 -7.85
CA VAL A 253 -14.14 -2.40 -8.84
C VAL A 253 -13.64 -3.84 -8.84
N VAL A 254 -14.56 -4.78 -8.64
CA VAL A 254 -14.28 -6.21 -8.58
C VAL A 254 -15.02 -6.92 -9.71
N GLU A 255 -14.26 -7.55 -10.59
CA GLU A 255 -14.80 -8.54 -11.52
C GLU A 255 -14.93 -9.89 -10.82
N ARG A 256 -15.99 -10.60 -11.14
CA ARG A 256 -16.21 -11.96 -10.65
C ARG A 256 -16.14 -12.85 -11.87
N GLU A 257 -15.27 -13.86 -11.84
CA GLU A 257 -15.34 -14.90 -12.86
C GLU A 257 -16.72 -15.56 -12.73
N GLY A 258 -17.37 -15.82 -13.86
CA GLY A 258 -18.74 -16.31 -13.88
C GLY A 258 -18.86 -17.51 -12.94
N MET A 259 -19.72 -17.38 -11.92
CA MET A 259 -20.21 -18.54 -11.18
C MET A 259 -20.99 -19.37 -12.20
N ALA A 260 -20.30 -20.32 -12.83
CA ALA A 260 -20.91 -21.35 -13.65
C ALA A 260 -21.70 -22.32 -12.77
#